data_AF-A0A6L6FEH2-F1
#
_entry.id   AF-A0A6L6FEH2-F1
#
_cell.length_a   1.000
_cell.length_b   1.000
_cell.length_c   1.000
_cell.angle_alpha   90.00
_cell.angle_beta   90.00
_cell.angle_gamma   90.00
#
_symmetry.space_group_name_H-M   'P 1'
#
loop_
_entity.id
_entity.type
_entity.pdbx_description
1 polymer ?
#
loop_
_entity_poly.entity_id
_entity_poly.type
_entity_poly.pdbx_seq_one_letter_code
_entity_poly.pdbx_strand_id
1 'polypeptide(L)'
;MSGTGELTVSESVEIMVYYVNFNTNRRFWILKISAYGDEDHFKFQAKPTRKQIRKVKKQFIREAKEISECLVGMTMAMQGG
;
A
#
# COMPACT_ATOMS: atom_id res chain seq x y z
N MET A 1 -34.66 3.50 15.29
CA MET A 1 -33.30 3.03 15.66
C MET A 1 -32.49 2.97 14.38
N SER A 2 -31.87 4.09 14.00
CA SER A 2 -31.08 4.18 12.77
C SER A 2 -29.71 3.60 13.05
N GLY A 3 -29.51 2.33 12.66
CA GLY A 3 -28.17 1.76 12.62
C GLY A 3 -27.41 2.44 11.49
N THR A 4 -26.56 3.41 11.83
CA THR A 4 -25.47 3.83 10.95
C THR A 4 -24.56 2.61 10.81
N GLY A 5 -24.83 1.80 9.78
CA GLY A 5 -23.92 0.77 9.33
C GLY A 5 -22.65 1.46 8.89
N GLU A 6 -21.74 1.63 9.83
CA GLU A 6 -20.38 2.05 9.58
C GLU A 6 -19.79 1.00 8.64
N LEU A 7 -19.83 1.33 7.35
CA LEU A 7 -19.30 0.51 6.28
C LEU A 7 -17.78 0.56 6.48
N THR A 8 -17.28 -0.31 7.34
CA THR A 8 -15.86 -0.57 7.47
C THR A 8 -15.43 -1.27 6.18
N VAL A 9 -15.31 -0.48 5.12
CA VAL A 9 -14.56 -0.86 3.93
C VAL A 9 -13.15 -1.08 4.45
N SER A 10 -12.83 -2.32 4.80
CA SER A 10 -11.45 -2.74 4.95
C SER A 10 -10.84 -2.51 3.58
N GLU A 11 -10.24 -1.35 3.37
CA GLU A 11 -9.58 -1.02 2.11
C GLU A 11 -8.66 -2.17 1.73
N SER A 12 -8.93 -2.74 0.56
CA SER A 12 -8.29 -3.97 0.14
C SER A 12 -6.82 -3.69 -0.15
N VAL A 13 -5.93 -4.39 0.55
CA VAL A 13 -4.50 -4.35 0.25
C VAL A 13 -4.23 -5.25 -0.94
N GLU A 14 -3.89 -4.66 -2.07
CA GLU A 14 -3.51 -5.38 -3.28
C GLU A 14 -2.01 -5.62 -3.33
N ILE A 15 -1.60 -6.83 -3.73
CA ILE A 15 -0.19 -7.21 -3.83
C ILE A 15 0.05 -7.94 -5.14
N MET A 16 1.01 -7.45 -5.92
CA MET A 16 1.47 -8.11 -7.14
C MET A 16 2.98 -8.32 -7.10
N VAL A 17 3.42 -9.48 -7.57
CA VAL A 17 4.85 -9.80 -7.75
C VAL A 17 5.09 -10.16 -9.19
N TYR A 18 5.93 -9.39 -9.87
CA TYR A 18 6.27 -9.62 -11.26
C TYR A 18 7.77 -9.50 -11.51
N TYR A 19 8.22 -10.19 -12.56
CA TYR A 19 9.61 -10.21 -12.98
C TYR A 19 9.82 -9.23 -14.12
N VAL A 20 10.84 -8.39 -14.02
CA VAL A 20 11.15 -7.36 -15.01
C VAL A 20 12.42 -7.75 -15.76
N ASN A 21 12.31 -7.84 -17.08
CA ASN A 21 13.41 -8.12 -17.99
C ASN A 21 13.37 -7.13 -19.16
N PHE A 22 14.21 -6.10 -19.10
CA PHE A 22 14.31 -5.06 -20.15
C PHE A 22 15.26 -5.42 -21.29
N ASN A 23 15.55 -6.69 -21.54
CA ASN A 23 16.60 -7.12 -22.48
C ASN A 23 17.98 -6.46 -22.19
N THR A 24 18.22 -6.13 -20.92
CA THR A 24 19.52 -5.69 -20.41
C THR A 24 20.03 -6.73 -19.40
N ASN A 25 21.27 -6.58 -18.95
CA ASN A 25 21.82 -7.39 -17.87
C ASN A 25 21.18 -7.10 -16.49
N ARG A 26 20.25 -6.13 -16.41
CA ARG A 26 19.53 -5.79 -15.18
C ARG A 26 18.23 -6.59 -15.10
N ARG A 27 18.23 -7.58 -14.21
CA ARG A 27 17.08 -8.45 -13.93
C ARG A 27 16.69 -8.27 -12.47
N PHE A 28 15.42 -8.01 -12.23
CA PHE A 28 14.91 -7.86 -10.87
C PHE A 28 13.45 -8.26 -10.77
N TRP A 29 13.04 -8.58 -9.55
CA TRP A 29 11.66 -8.79 -9.17
C TRP A 29 11.11 -7.52 -8.56
N ILE A 30 9.88 -7.18 -8.92
CA ILE A 30 9.14 -6.08 -8.32
C ILE A 30 8.00 -6.65 -7.49
N LEU A 31 7.88 -6.14 -6.28
CA LEU A 31 6.70 -6.28 -5.43
C LEU A 31 5.97 -4.93 -5.47
N LYS A 32 4.80 -4.89 -6.10
CA LYS A 32 3.87 -3.76 -6.08
C LYS A 32 2.86 -3.98 -4.96
N ILE A 33 2.65 -2.97 -4.12
CA ILE A 33 1.64 -2.98 -3.06
C ILE A 33 0.82 -1.70 -3.17
N SER A 34 -0.50 -1.84 -3.06
CA SER A 34 -1.44 -0.71 -3.07
C SER A 34 -2.43 -0.83 -1.91
N ALA A 35 -2.63 0.25 -1.14
CA ALA A 35 -3.60 0.35 -0.04
C ALA A 35 -3.83 1.82 0.36
N TYR A 36 -4.99 2.16 0.91
CA TYR A 36 -5.29 3.53 1.39
C TYR A 36 -5.13 4.63 0.33
N GLY A 37 -5.35 4.31 -0.94
CA GLY A 37 -5.12 5.23 -2.06
C GLY A 37 -3.65 5.47 -2.40
N ASP A 38 -2.72 4.79 -1.72
CA ASP A 38 -1.28 4.85 -1.96
C ASP A 38 -0.78 3.59 -2.69
N GLU A 39 0.34 3.73 -3.41
CA GLU A 39 0.97 2.66 -4.20
C GLU A 39 2.49 2.80 -4.20
N ASP A 40 3.19 1.68 -3.93
CA ASP A 40 4.66 1.65 -3.97
C ASP A 40 5.22 0.37 -4.62
N HIS A 41 6.47 0.47 -5.09
CA HIS A 41 7.20 -0.53 -5.85
C HIS A 41 8.55 -0.88 -5.19
N PHE A 42 8.66 -2.12 -4.70
CA PHE A 42 9.86 -2.62 -4.04
C PHE A 42 10.67 -3.54 -4.95
N LYS A 43 11.94 -3.20 -5.16
CA LYS A 43 12.87 -3.97 -6.00
C LYS A 43 13.61 -5.05 -5.21
N PHE A 44 13.64 -6.25 -5.77
CA PHE A 44 14.37 -7.40 -5.25
C PHE A 44 15.27 -8.01 -6.33
N GLN A 45 16.48 -8.44 -5.96
CA GLN A 45 17.40 -9.12 -6.88
C GLN A 45 16.94 -10.56 -7.21
N ALA A 46 16.19 -11.18 -6.31
CA ALA A 46 15.60 -12.52 -6.46
C ALA A 46 14.10 -12.47 -6.13
N LYS A 47 13.35 -13.52 -6.47
CA LYS A 47 11.91 -13.57 -6.19
C LYS A 47 11.67 -13.40 -4.68
N PRO A 48 10.88 -12.40 -4.26
CA PRO A 48 10.70 -12.15 -2.83
C PRO A 48 9.98 -13.32 -2.17
N THR A 49 10.47 -13.72 -1.00
CA THR A 49 9.86 -14.77 -0.19
C THR A 49 8.56 -14.28 0.46
N ARG A 50 7.68 -15.20 0.85
CA ARG A 50 6.46 -14.86 1.63
C ARG A 50 6.79 -14.07 2.90
N LYS A 51 7.92 -14.35 3.56
CA LYS A 51 8.35 -13.61 4.76
C LYS A 51 8.73 -12.16 4.44
N GLN A 52 9.46 -11.94 3.35
CA GLN A 52 9.80 -10.58 2.89
C GLN A 52 8.55 -9.81 2.49
N ILE A 53 7.64 -10.43 1.71
CA ILE A 53 6.38 -9.80 1.30
C ILE A 53 5.56 -9.36 2.52
N ARG A 54 5.43 -10.22 3.54
CA ARG A 54 4.71 -9.87 4.79
C ARG A 54 5.37 -8.71 5.53
N LYS A 55 6.71 -8.67 5.57
CA LYS A 55 7.45 -7.56 6.22
C LYS A 55 7.19 -6.24 5.50
N VAL A 56 7.30 -6.22 4.17
CA VAL A 56 7.03 -5.03 3.36
C VAL A 56 5.57 -4.60 3.50
N LYS A 57 4.61 -5.53 3.37
CA LYS A 57 3.19 -5.26 3.55
C LYS A 57 2.90 -4.59 4.89
N LYS A 58 3.46 -5.12 5.98
CA LYS A 58 3.23 -4.58 7.33
C LYS A 58 3.78 -3.16 7.48
N GLN A 59 4.95 -2.90 6.91
CA GLN A 59 5.56 -1.57 6.93
C GLN A 59 4.72 -0.58 6.11
N PHE A 60 4.40 -0.93 4.86
CA PHE A 60 3.63 -0.10 3.94
C PHE A 60 2.26 0.28 4.52
N ILE A 61 1.51 -0.68 5.06
CA ILE A 61 0.20 -0.41 5.67
C ILE A 61 0.32 0.59 6.83
N ARG A 62 1.37 0.50 7.65
CA ARG A 62 1.55 1.41 8.77
C ARG A 62 1.76 2.84 8.26
N GLU A 63 2.66 3.01 7.31
CA GLU A 63 3.00 4.31 6.73
C GLU A 63 1.81 4.91 5.96
N ALA A 64 1.17 4.12 5.11
CA ALA A 64 0.01 4.56 4.32
C ALA A 64 -1.18 4.96 5.21
N LYS A 65 -1.40 4.26 6.33
CA LYS A 65 -2.43 4.63 7.31
C LYS A 65 -2.11 5.95 8.01
N GLU A 66 -0.86 6.15 8.45
CA GLU A 66 -0.42 7.41 9.08
C GLU A 66 -0.59 8.60 8.12
N ILE A 67 -0.24 8.42 6.85
CA ILE A 67 -0.40 9.44 5.80
C ILE A 67 -1.89 9.71 5.55
N SER A 68 -2.70 8.67 5.40
CA SER A 68 -4.14 8.78 5.17
C SER A 68 -4.85 9.52 6.30
N GLU A 69 -4.58 9.17 7.56
CA GLU A 69 -5.13 9.86 8.73
C GLU A 69 -4.73 11.34 8.78
N CYS A 70 -3.48 11.66 8.43
CA CYS A 70 -3.00 13.04 8.33
C CYS A 70 -3.76 13.83 7.25
N LEU A 71 -3.93 13.26 6.06
CA LEU A 71 -4.64 13.90 4.95
C LEU A 71 -6.12 14.15 5.28
N VAL A 72 -6.79 13.19 5.93
CA VAL A 72 -8.16 13.36 6.40
C VAL A 72 -8.25 14.50 7.42
N GLY A 73 -7.34 14.55 8.40
CA GLY A 73 -7.28 15.63 9.39
C GLY A 73 -7.08 17.01 8.77
N MET A 74 -6.20 17.13 7.77
CA MET A 74 -6.00 18.36 7.01
C MET A 74 -7.26 18.76 6.23
N THR A 75 -7.91 17.81 5.56
CA THR A 75 -9.12 18.06 4.77
C THR A 75 -10.27 18.57 5.66
N MET A 76 -10.45 17.97 6.84
CA MET A 76 -11.45 18.45 7.81
C MET A 76 -11.16 19.86 8.32
N ALA A 77 -9.89 20.17 8.60
CA ALA A 77 -9.49 21.51 9.04
C ALA A 77 -9.73 22.59 7.97
N MET A 78 -9.62 22.25 6.68
CA MET A 78 -9.85 23.18 5.57
C MET A 78 -11.34 23.44 5.27
N GLN A 79 -12.24 22.53 5.66
CA GLN A 79 -13.70 22.66 5.42
C GLN A 79 -14.44 23.39 6.55
N GLY A 80 -13.79 23.63 7.71
CA GLY A 80 -14.38 24.28 8.88
C GLY A 80 -14.10 25.78 9.01
N GLY A 81 -13.83 26.49 7.91
CA GLY A 81 -13.56 27.93 7.87
C GLY A 81 -14.70 28.74 7.27
#